data_AF-A0AAU2VF84-F1
#
_entry.id   AF-A0AAU2VF84-F1
#
_cell.length_a   1.000
_cell.length_b   1.000
_cell.length_c   1.000
_cell.angle_alpha   90.00
_cell.angle_beta   90.00
_cell.angle_gamma   90.00
#
_symmetry.space_group_name_H-M   'P 1'
#
loop_
_entity.id
_entity.type
_entity.pdbx_description
1 polymer ?
#
loop_
_entity_poly.entity_id
_entity_poly.type
_entity_poly.pdbx_seq_one_letter_code
_entity_poly.pdbx_strand_id
1 'polypeptide(L)'
;MPVPLEVFAAVDRRTPGFAAWQEPQWFFHCAEGAAFLGPAGSAELAAHPEVLEMLRQEANGWGWPSEQVEHFLASLDKDGEATAYLFRCQVCAAHLAYTDFA
;
A
#
# COMPACT_ATOMS: atom_id res chain seq x y z
N MET A 1 8.35 -4.42 17.75
CA MET A 1 8.25 -5.85 18.15
C MET A 1 8.31 -6.69 16.89
N PRO A 2 8.99 -7.85 16.89
CA PRO A 2 9.00 -8.73 15.73
C PRO A 2 7.59 -9.29 15.48
N VAL A 3 7.26 -9.53 14.21
CA VAL A 3 6.01 -10.19 13.80
C VAL A 3 6.14 -11.69 14.11
N PRO A 4 5.20 -12.31 14.85
CA PRO A 4 5.24 -13.74 15.15
C PRO A 4 5.05 -14.60 13.89
N LEU A 5 5.62 -15.82 13.88
CA LEU A 5 5.53 -16.73 12.73
C LEU A 5 4.09 -17.17 12.44
N GLU A 6 3.25 -17.27 13.47
CA GLU A 6 1.84 -17.59 13.33
C GLU A 6 1.05 -16.52 12.56
N VAL A 7 1.49 -15.26 12.63
CA VAL A 7 0.88 -14.14 11.90
C VAL A 7 1.24 -14.24 10.42
N PHE A 8 2.50 -14.53 10.09
CA PHE A 8 2.89 -14.82 8.70
C PHE A 8 2.11 -15.99 8.12
N ALA A 9 2.01 -17.10 8.85
CA ALA A 9 1.26 -18.28 8.41
C ALA A 9 -0.24 -18.00 8.25
N ALA A 10 -0.79 -17.09 9.05
CA ALA A 10 -2.19 -16.65 8.92
C ALA A 10 -2.40 -15.89 7.60
N VAL A 11 -1.53 -14.93 7.29
CA VAL A 11 -1.61 -14.16 6.04
C VAL A 11 -1.44 -15.08 4.82
N ASP A 12 -0.44 -15.95 4.84
CA ASP A 12 -0.13 -16.87 3.73
C ASP A 12 -1.26 -17.87 3.43
N ARG A 13 -1.88 -18.44 4.47
CA ARG A 13 -2.78 -19.61 4.30
C ARG A 13 -4.25 -19.32 4.52
N ARG A 14 -4.59 -18.18 5.14
CA ARG A 14 -5.96 -17.88 5.60
C ARG A 14 -6.48 -16.54 5.10
N THR A 15 -5.66 -15.75 4.39
CA THR A 15 -6.10 -14.50 3.80
C THR A 15 -6.20 -14.66 2.28
N PRO A 16 -7.37 -14.38 1.67
CA PRO A 16 -7.48 -14.35 0.21
C PRO A 16 -6.48 -13.36 -0.39
N GLY A 17 -5.79 -13.75 -1.45
CA GLY A 17 -4.97 -12.85 -2.24
C GLY A 17 -5.81 -11.80 -2.98
N PHE A 18 -5.14 -10.80 -3.55
CA PHE A 18 -5.71 -9.82 -4.44
C PHE A 18 -4.93 -9.78 -5.77
N ALA A 19 -5.58 -9.31 -6.83
CA ALA A 19 -4.94 -9.17 -8.13
C ALA A 19 -4.03 -7.92 -8.11
N ALA A 20 -2.78 -8.12 -8.50
CA ALA A 20 -1.79 -7.08 -8.76
C ALA A 20 -0.92 -7.54 -9.94
N TRP A 21 -0.23 -6.62 -10.61
CA TRP A 21 0.64 -6.96 -11.73
C TRP A 21 1.93 -7.61 -11.25
N GLN A 22 2.52 -7.04 -10.20
CA GLN A 22 3.60 -7.64 -9.44
C GLN A 22 3.04 -8.60 -8.38
N GLU A 23 3.95 -9.36 -7.75
CA GLU A 23 3.57 -10.22 -6.62
C GLU A 23 2.94 -9.37 -5.49
N PRO A 24 1.71 -9.70 -5.06
CA PRO A 24 1.01 -8.96 -4.01
C PRO A 24 1.83 -8.87 -2.73
N GLN A 25 2.04 -7.64 -2.24
CA GLN A 25 2.78 -7.41 -1.02
C GLN A 25 1.84 -7.28 0.17
N TRP A 26 2.09 -8.07 1.21
CA TRP A 26 1.36 -7.99 2.47
C TRP A 26 2.14 -7.19 3.51
N PHE A 27 1.50 -6.17 4.07
CA PHE A 27 2.08 -5.33 5.12
C PHE A 27 1.83 -5.89 6.52
N PHE A 28 2.78 -5.63 7.42
CA PHE A 28 2.69 -5.97 8.84
C PHE A 28 3.00 -4.74 9.68
N HIS A 29 2.26 -4.56 10.78
CA HIS A 29 2.46 -3.44 11.69
C HIS A 29 1.94 -3.79 13.09
N CYS A 30 2.58 -3.27 14.14
CA CYS A 30 2.26 -3.64 15.54
C CYS A 30 2.27 -5.15 15.81
N ALA A 31 3.19 -5.90 15.16
CA ALA A 31 3.30 -7.35 15.24
C ALA A 31 2.10 -8.14 14.65
N GLU A 32 1.22 -7.47 13.90
CA GLU A 32 0.04 -8.06 13.27
C GLU A 32 0.03 -7.84 11.74
N GLY A 33 -0.75 -8.66 11.03
CA GLY A 33 -1.03 -8.45 9.61
C GLY A 33 -1.91 -7.21 9.40
N ALA A 34 -1.51 -6.32 8.48
CA ALA A 34 -2.34 -5.17 8.13
C ALA A 34 -3.56 -5.65 7.33
N ALA A 35 -4.73 -5.08 7.63
CA ALA A 35 -5.95 -5.35 6.89
C ALA A 35 -5.88 -4.68 5.51
N PHE A 36 -6.07 -5.45 4.45
CA PHE A 36 -6.20 -4.91 3.10
C PHE A 36 -7.54 -4.16 2.96
N LEU A 37 -7.49 -2.89 2.57
CA LEU A 37 -8.67 -2.04 2.37
C LEU A 37 -9.14 -2.02 0.92
N GLY A 38 -8.26 -2.36 -0.03
CA GLY A 38 -8.57 -2.40 -1.46
C GLY A 38 -7.59 -1.61 -2.32
N PRO A 39 -7.76 -1.68 -3.65
CA PRO A 39 -7.12 -0.76 -4.57
C PRO A 39 -7.64 0.67 -4.34
N ALA A 40 -6.78 1.66 -4.53
CA ALA A 40 -7.01 3.06 -4.25
C ALA A 40 -6.37 3.92 -5.35
N GLY A 41 -7.09 4.95 -5.80
CA GLY A 41 -6.56 6.00 -6.64
C GLY A 41 -6.24 7.25 -5.84
N SER A 42 -5.86 8.31 -6.55
CA SER A 42 -5.57 9.63 -5.96
C SER A 42 -6.76 10.18 -5.16
N ALA A 43 -7.98 9.88 -5.57
CA ALA A 43 -9.21 10.30 -4.90
C ALA A 43 -9.39 9.64 -3.51
N GLU A 44 -9.21 8.33 -3.41
CA GLU A 44 -9.26 7.61 -2.14
C GLU A 44 -8.08 7.99 -1.22
N LEU A 45 -6.89 8.16 -1.81
CA LEU A 45 -5.68 8.54 -1.08
C LEU A 45 -5.73 9.98 -0.53
N ALA A 46 -6.54 10.87 -1.12
CA ALA A 46 -6.72 12.22 -0.61
C ALA A 46 -7.27 12.27 0.84
N ALA A 47 -7.97 11.22 1.28
CA ALA A 47 -8.43 11.06 2.66
C ALA A 47 -7.33 10.62 3.63
N HIS A 48 -6.16 10.24 3.12
CA HIS A 48 -5.04 9.64 3.85
C HIS A 48 -3.71 10.34 3.52
N PRO A 49 -3.51 11.59 3.98
CA PRO A 49 -2.31 12.37 3.68
C PRO A 49 -1.02 11.68 4.15
N GLU A 50 -1.08 10.87 5.22
CA GLU A 50 0.05 10.08 5.70
C GLU A 50 0.49 9.00 4.71
N VAL A 51 -0.45 8.44 3.94
CA VAL A 51 -0.17 7.43 2.92
C VAL A 51 0.40 8.09 1.68
N LEU A 52 -0.15 9.23 1.27
CA LEU A 52 0.41 9.99 0.15
C LEU A 52 1.86 10.37 0.39
N GLU A 53 2.21 10.79 1.60
CA GLU A 53 3.59 11.12 1.95
C GLU A 53 4.50 9.88 1.94
N MET A 54 4.00 8.72 2.39
CA MET A 54 4.72 7.45 2.31
C MET A 54 5.04 7.06 0.85
N LEU A 55 4.03 7.09 -0.02
CA LEU A 55 4.20 6.78 -1.45
C LEU A 55 5.11 7.79 -2.15
N ARG A 56 5.02 9.07 -1.77
CA ARG A 56 5.94 10.12 -2.24
C ARG A 56 7.37 9.81 -1.86
N GLN A 57 7.64 9.38 -0.62
CA GLN A 57 8.99 9.03 -0.18
C GLN A 57 9.54 7.81 -0.92
N GLU A 58 8.70 6.80 -1.14
CA GLU A 58 9.04 5.62 -1.94
C GLU A 58 9.42 6.02 -3.38
N ALA A 59 8.58 6.81 -4.04
CA ALA A 59 8.79 7.26 -5.42
C ALA A 59 10.02 8.18 -5.55
N ASN A 60 10.29 9.02 -4.55
CA ASN A 60 11.55 9.79 -4.50
C ASN A 60 12.78 8.87 -4.41
N GLY A 61 12.65 7.70 -3.79
CA GLY A 61 13.68 6.66 -3.76
C GLY A 61 14.02 6.08 -5.13
N TRP A 62 13.13 6.22 -6.12
CA TRP A 62 13.37 5.81 -7.50
C TRP A 62 14.25 6.79 -8.30
N GLY A 63 14.60 7.94 -7.69
CA GLY A 63 15.42 8.97 -8.33
C GLY A 63 14.67 9.83 -9.34
N TRP A 64 13.34 9.84 -9.29
CA TRP A 64 12.51 10.68 -10.15
C TRP A 64 12.54 12.15 -9.70
N PRO A 65 12.40 13.11 -10.63
CA PRO A 65 12.14 14.50 -10.27
C PRO A 65 10.84 14.64 -9.48
N SER A 66 10.79 15.57 -8.54
CA SER A 66 9.60 15.77 -7.69
C SER A 66 8.32 16.03 -8.48
N GLU A 67 8.39 16.74 -9.61
CA GLU A 67 7.24 16.95 -10.50
C GLU A 67 6.70 15.64 -11.09
N GLN A 68 7.61 14.73 -11.46
CA GLN A 68 7.23 13.40 -11.97
C GLN A 68 6.60 12.54 -10.86
N VAL A 69 7.09 12.65 -9.63
CA VAL A 69 6.49 11.98 -8.46
C VAL A 69 5.08 12.49 -8.22
N GLU A 70 4.85 13.81 -8.17
CA GLU A 70 3.50 14.35 -7.99
C GLU A 70 2.56 13.97 -9.13
N HIS A 71 3.05 13.99 -10.38
CA HIS A 71 2.25 13.56 -11.53
C HIS A 71 1.85 12.09 -11.44
N PHE A 72 2.79 11.22 -11.05
CA PHE A 72 2.52 9.81 -10.83
C PHE A 72 1.47 9.59 -9.73
N LEU A 73 1.63 10.23 -8.56
CA LEU A 73 0.67 10.13 -7.46
C LEU A 73 -0.72 10.64 -7.85
N ALA A 74 -0.78 11.71 -8.66
CA ALA A 74 -2.04 12.24 -9.17
C ALA A 74 -2.69 11.33 -10.22
N SER A 75 -1.89 10.56 -10.97
CA SER A 75 -2.35 9.62 -12.00
C SER A 75 -2.90 8.30 -11.44
N LEU A 76 -2.72 8.04 -10.14
CA LEU A 76 -3.20 6.81 -9.52
C LEU A 76 -4.72 6.69 -9.65
N ASP A 77 -5.15 5.53 -10.12
CA ASP A 77 -6.55 5.15 -10.29
C ASP A 77 -6.71 3.70 -9.84
N LYS A 78 -7.75 3.41 -9.04
CA LYS A 78 -8.00 2.06 -8.52
C LYS A 78 -8.34 1.03 -9.59
N ASP A 79 -8.78 1.49 -10.76
CA ASP A 79 -9.16 0.67 -11.92
C ASP A 79 -8.22 0.95 -13.12
N GLY A 80 -7.13 1.71 -12.92
CA GLY A 80 -6.22 2.16 -13.97
C GLY A 80 -4.88 1.43 -14.02
N GLU A 81 -4.02 1.89 -14.92
CA GLU A 81 -2.68 1.32 -15.14
C GLU A 81 -1.72 1.54 -13.97
N ALA A 82 -1.98 2.51 -13.10
CA ALA A 82 -1.19 2.77 -11.90
C ALA A 82 -2.14 2.79 -10.70
N THR A 83 -2.02 1.79 -9.82
CA THR A 83 -2.94 1.56 -8.71
C THR A 83 -2.17 1.55 -7.39
N ALA A 84 -2.69 2.20 -6.36
CA ALA A 84 -2.20 1.99 -4.99
C ALA A 84 -2.99 0.88 -4.30
N TYR A 85 -2.34 0.10 -3.44
CA TYR A 85 -2.99 -0.89 -2.60
C TYR A 85 -2.93 -0.44 -1.16
N LEU A 86 -4.09 -0.12 -0.60
CA LEU A 86 -4.20 0.46 0.74
C LEU A 86 -4.38 -0.62 1.81
N PHE A 87 -3.65 -0.46 2.90
CA PHE A 87 -3.70 -1.32 4.08
C PHE A 87 -3.89 -0.49 5.34
N ARG A 88 -4.41 -1.12 6.39
CA ARG A 88 -4.59 -0.50 7.71
C ARG A 88 -4.14 -1.45 8.82
N CYS A 89 -3.30 -0.96 9.72
CA CYS A 89 -2.94 -1.67 10.93
C CYS A 89 -4.19 -1.89 11.80
N GLN A 90 -4.44 -3.14 12.20
CA GLN A 90 -5.60 -3.47 13.03
C GLN A 90 -5.46 -3.01 14.49
N VAL A 91 -4.24 -2.70 14.93
CA VAL A 91 -3.94 -2.33 16.33
C VAL A 91 -3.97 -0.82 16.52
N CYS A 92 -3.22 -0.06 15.72
CA CYS A 92 -3.08 1.39 15.89
C CYS A 92 -3.82 2.22 14.83
N ALA A 93 -4.50 1.57 13.87
CA ALA A 93 -5.20 2.21 12.76
C ALA A 93 -4.33 3.01 11.79
N ALA A 94 -2.99 2.92 11.86
CA ALA A 94 -2.10 3.52 10.87
C ALA A 94 -2.34 2.92 9.47
N HIS A 95 -2.34 3.76 8.45
CA HIS A 95 -2.46 3.34 7.06
C HIS A 95 -1.09 3.12 6.43
N LEU A 96 -1.01 2.14 5.53
CA LEU A 96 0.17 1.75 4.78
C LEU A 96 -0.28 1.55 3.33
N ALA A 97 0.57 1.83 2.36
CA ALA A 97 0.29 1.48 0.98
C ALA A 97 1.57 1.25 0.20
N TYR A 98 1.41 0.61 -0.95
CA TYR A 98 2.39 0.59 -2.02
C TYR A 98 1.68 0.84 -3.34
N THR A 99 2.42 1.27 -4.35
CA THR A 99 1.90 1.38 -5.71
C THR A 99 2.40 0.25 -6.58
N ASP A 100 1.55 -0.18 -7.51
CA ASP A 100 1.91 -1.07 -8.59
C ASP A 100 1.37 -0.53 -9.90
N PHE A 101 1.94 -1.02 -11.00
CA PHE A 101 1.28 -0.88 -12.29
C PHE A 101 0.27 -2.03 -12.47
N ALA A 102 -0.72 -1.90 -13.34
CA ALA A 102 -1.70 -2.96 -13.64
C ALA A 102 -1.43 -3.57 -15.02
#